data_AF-A0A8T7H2J3-F1
#
_entry.id   AF-A0A8T7H2J3-F1
#
_cell.length_a   1.000
_cell.length_b   1.000
_cell.length_c   1.000
_cell.angle_alpha   90.00
_cell.angle_beta   90.00
_cell.angle_gamma   90.00
#
_symmetry.space_group_name_H-M   'P 1'
#
loop_
_entity.id
_entity.type
_entity.pdbx_description
1 polymer ?
#
loop_
_entity_poly.entity_id
_entity_poly.type
_entity_poly.pdbx_seq_one_letter_code
_entity_poly.pdbx_strand_id
1 'polypeptide(L)'
;MHAEQESSESVSRGEQEKNLVKRLEELLSTMKDWERRPIVEVGSAVVELVKLPKRQTKKGTEPERLALHLRLKDSFKGVFIENFNELDDIVRALTTKSVQEVAKALDELSRKRVIEYGL
;
A
#
# COMPACT_ATOMS: atom_id res chain seq x y z
N MET A 1 -1.38 -31.49 -26.78
CA MET A 1 -2.49 -30.72 -26.19
C MET A 1 -2.05 -29.78 -25.06
N HIS A 2 -0.78 -29.34 -24.99
CA HIS A 2 -0.29 -28.45 -23.91
C HIS A 2 -0.05 -26.99 -24.35
N ALA A 3 -0.01 -26.70 -25.66
CA ALA A 3 0.29 -25.35 -26.17
C ALA A 3 -0.93 -24.40 -26.25
N GLU A 4 -2.16 -24.92 -26.19
CA GLU A 4 -3.40 -24.12 -26.28
C GLU A 4 -3.87 -23.59 -24.90
N GLN A 5 -3.39 -24.19 -23.81
CA GLN A 5 -3.73 -23.73 -22.46
C GLN A 5 -2.86 -22.55 -21.99
N GLU A 6 -1.56 -22.54 -22.31
CA GLU A 6 -0.67 -21.42 -21.93
C GLU A 6 -0.97 -20.13 -22.72
N SER A 7 -1.49 -20.27 -23.95
CA SER A 7 -1.85 -19.15 -24.82
C SER A 7 -3.18 -18.50 -24.44
N SER A 8 -4.12 -19.23 -23.82
CA SER A 8 -5.38 -18.66 -23.33
C SER A 8 -5.24 -17.98 -21.96
N GLU A 9 -4.38 -18.52 -21.07
CA GLU A 9 -4.12 -17.93 -19.76
C GLU A 9 -3.33 -16.61 -19.84
N SER A 10 -2.33 -16.56 -20.72
CA SER A 10 -1.51 -15.36 -20.95
C SER A 10 -2.28 -14.21 -21.60
N VAL A 11 -3.21 -14.52 -22.51
CA VAL A 11 -4.13 -13.53 -23.11
C VAL A 11 -5.07 -12.96 -22.04
N SER A 12 -5.61 -13.80 -21.16
CA SER A 12 -6.52 -13.37 -20.08
C SER A 12 -5.86 -12.42 -19.07
N ARG A 13 -4.61 -12.68 -18.71
CA ARG A 13 -3.85 -11.86 -17.74
C ARG A 13 -3.48 -10.49 -18.30
N GLY A 14 -3.10 -10.44 -19.58
CA GLY A 14 -2.82 -9.18 -20.28
C GLY A 14 -4.06 -8.30 -20.47
N GLU A 15 -5.24 -8.88 -20.65
CA GLU A 15 -6.50 -8.12 -20.70
C GLU A 15 -6.89 -7.57 -19.31
N GLN A 16 -6.72 -8.35 -18.26
CA GLN A 16 -6.97 -7.91 -16.88
C GLN A 16 -6.06 -6.76 -16.46
N GLU A 17 -4.77 -6.83 -16.79
CA GLU A 17 -3.80 -5.78 -16.50
C GLU A 17 -4.15 -4.48 -17.24
N LYS A 18 -4.44 -4.57 -18.55
CA LYS A 18 -4.89 -3.41 -19.33
C LYS A 18 -6.18 -2.80 -18.78
N ASN A 19 -7.09 -3.63 -18.26
CA ASN A 19 -8.32 -3.16 -17.62
C ASN A 19 -8.02 -2.40 -16.33
N LEU A 20 -7.09 -2.91 -15.51
CA LEU A 20 -6.69 -2.26 -14.26
C LEU A 20 -6.02 -0.91 -14.52
N VAL A 21 -5.08 -0.83 -15.46
CA VAL A 21 -4.41 0.44 -15.79
C VAL A 21 -5.43 1.49 -16.23
N LYS A 22 -6.37 1.13 -17.13
CA LYS A 22 -7.44 2.04 -17.57
C LYS A 22 -8.29 2.55 -16.41
N ARG A 23 -8.69 1.67 -15.48
CA ARG A 23 -9.44 2.08 -14.28
C ARG A 23 -8.63 3.05 -13.42
N LEU A 24 -7.33 2.83 -13.26
CA LEU A 24 -6.47 3.73 -12.50
C LEU A 24 -6.30 5.09 -13.19
N GLU A 25 -6.21 5.13 -14.53
CA GLU A 25 -6.21 6.38 -15.30
C GLU A 25 -7.52 7.15 -15.13
N GLU A 26 -8.66 6.47 -15.22
CA GLU A 26 -9.97 7.06 -14.96
C GLU A 26 -10.07 7.61 -13.52
N LEU A 27 -9.56 6.87 -12.54
CA LEU A 27 -9.50 7.32 -11.15
C LEU A 27 -8.62 8.56 -10.98
N LEU A 28 -7.45 8.60 -11.61
CA LEU A 28 -6.57 9.77 -11.55
C LEU A 28 -7.26 11.03 -12.09
N SER A 29 -8.04 10.90 -13.17
CA SER A 29 -8.74 12.03 -13.77
C SER A 29 -9.97 12.51 -12.98
N THR A 30 -10.64 11.60 -12.27
CA THR A 30 -11.89 11.88 -11.57
C THR A 30 -11.72 12.22 -10.09
N MET A 31 -10.67 11.71 -9.45
CA MET A 31 -10.39 11.98 -8.04
C MET A 31 -9.95 13.43 -7.83
N LYS A 32 -10.35 13.99 -6.68
CA LYS A 32 -9.83 15.27 -6.19
C LYS A 32 -8.44 15.08 -5.55
N ASP A 33 -7.68 16.16 -5.47
CA ASP A 33 -6.40 16.16 -4.76
C ASP A 33 -6.60 15.70 -3.31
N TRP A 34 -5.76 14.77 -2.87
CA TRP A 34 -5.81 14.11 -1.56
C TRP A 34 -7.05 13.26 -1.27
N GLU A 35 -7.93 13.05 -2.26
CA GLU A 35 -9.00 12.06 -2.14
C GLU A 35 -8.40 10.67 -1.91
N ARG A 36 -9.03 9.90 -1.02
CA ARG A 36 -8.60 8.56 -0.65
C ARG A 36 -9.70 7.55 -0.96
N ARG A 37 -9.32 6.38 -1.48
CA ARG A 37 -10.25 5.27 -1.73
C ARG A 37 -9.66 3.98 -1.14
N PRO A 38 -10.30 3.37 -0.13
CA PRO A 38 -9.80 2.14 0.47
C PRO A 38 -9.82 1.00 -0.55
N ILE A 39 -8.72 0.24 -0.60
CA ILE A 39 -8.55 -0.96 -1.42
C ILE A 39 -8.75 -2.19 -0.54
N VAL A 40 -8.11 -2.22 0.62
CA VAL A 40 -8.20 -3.33 1.57
C VAL A 40 -8.09 -2.83 3.01
N GLU A 41 -8.82 -3.49 3.91
CA GLU A 41 -8.75 -3.31 5.35
C GLU A 41 -8.56 -4.69 6.01
N VAL A 42 -7.50 -4.84 6.81
CA VAL A 42 -7.18 -6.07 7.55
C VAL A 42 -6.90 -5.72 9.01
N GLY A 43 -7.79 -6.12 9.91
CA GLY A 43 -7.72 -5.70 11.31
C GLY A 43 -7.76 -4.18 11.42
N SER A 44 -6.71 -3.57 11.96
CA SER A 44 -6.56 -2.11 12.05
C SER A 44 -5.77 -1.49 10.90
N ALA A 45 -5.18 -2.29 10.00
CA ALA A 45 -4.41 -1.78 8.87
C ALA A 45 -5.31 -1.50 7.66
N VAL A 46 -5.10 -0.35 7.02
CA VAL A 46 -5.83 0.11 5.85
C VAL A 46 -4.84 0.45 4.74
N VAL A 47 -5.11 -0.06 3.54
CA VAL A 47 -4.43 0.35 2.30
C VAL A 47 -5.41 1.10 1.44
N GLU A 48 -5.07 2.34 1.10
CA GLU A 48 -5.92 3.23 0.31
C GLU A 48 -5.18 3.71 -0.94
N LEU A 49 -5.90 3.92 -2.03
CA LEU A 49 -5.42 4.69 -3.16
C LEU A 49 -5.59 6.17 -2.85
N VAL A 50 -4.58 7.00 -3.11
CA VAL A 50 -4.63 8.44 -2.88
C VAL A 50 -4.15 9.19 -4.12
N LYS A 51 -4.86 10.26 -4.51
CA LYS A 51 -4.39 11.19 -5.53
C LYS A 51 -3.47 12.24 -4.92
N LEU A 52 -2.21 12.22 -5.32
CA LEU A 52 -1.23 13.23 -4.95
C LEU A 52 -1.32 14.41 -5.94
N PRO A 53 -1.38 15.67 -5.46
CA PRO A 53 -1.43 16.83 -6.31
C PRO A 53 -0.11 17.04 -7.04
N LYS A 54 -0.15 17.80 -8.13
CA LYS A 54 1.05 18.33 -8.80
C LYS A 54 1.90 19.14 -7.81
N ARG A 55 3.21 18.95 -7.79
CA ARG A 55 4.13 19.64 -6.87
C ARG A 55 5.30 20.27 -7.61
N GLN A 56 5.66 21.49 -7.23
CA GLN A 56 6.92 22.10 -7.65
C GLN A 56 8.01 21.67 -6.69
N THR A 57 9.09 21.10 -7.24
CA THR A 57 10.31 20.77 -6.51
C THR A 57 11.46 21.62 -7.05
N LYS A 58 12.58 21.65 -6.32
CA LYS A 58 13.81 22.31 -6.79
C LYS A 58 14.32 21.76 -8.13
N LYS A 59 13.94 20.53 -8.49
CA LYS A 59 14.38 19.82 -9.70
C LYS A 59 13.37 19.90 -10.86
N GLY A 60 12.19 20.47 -10.64
CA GLY A 60 11.16 20.58 -11.67
C GLY A 60 9.76 20.41 -11.10
N THR A 61 8.78 20.20 -12.00
CA THR A 61 7.40 19.98 -11.59
C THR A 61 7.04 18.51 -11.68
N GLU A 62 6.66 17.92 -10.56
CA GLU A 62 6.11 16.57 -10.51
C GLU A 62 4.62 16.61 -10.82
N PRO A 63 4.12 15.81 -11.78
CA PRO A 63 2.70 15.76 -12.11
C PRO A 63 1.87 15.16 -10.98
N GLU A 64 0.55 15.33 -11.09
CA GLU A 64 -0.40 14.57 -10.29
C GLU A 64 -0.21 13.07 -10.54
N ARG A 65 -0.40 12.25 -9.49
CA ARG A 65 -0.23 10.80 -9.58
C ARG A 65 -1.04 10.10 -8.50
N LEU A 66 -1.25 8.80 -8.70
CA LEU A 66 -1.81 7.93 -7.67
C LEU A 66 -0.69 7.30 -6.86
N ALA A 67 -0.92 7.14 -5.56
CA ALA A 67 -0.04 6.41 -4.65
C ALA A 67 -0.88 5.50 -3.74
N LEU A 68 -0.26 4.45 -3.22
CA LEU A 68 -0.84 3.72 -2.10
C LEU A 68 -0.52 4.46 -0.79
N HIS A 69 -1.46 4.45 0.13
CA HIS A 69 -1.30 4.96 1.47
C HIS A 69 -1.58 3.83 2.46
N LEU A 70 -0.52 3.38 3.14
CA LEU A 70 -0.60 2.37 4.19
C LEU A 70 -0.67 3.08 5.55
N ARG A 71 -1.74 2.84 6.30
CA ARG A 71 -1.95 3.43 7.63
C ARG A 71 -2.70 2.50 8.57
N LEU A 72 -2.72 2.86 9.84
CA LEU A 72 -3.70 2.31 10.78
C LEU A 72 -5.01 3.11 10.71
N LYS A 73 -6.14 2.46 10.99
CA LYS A 73 -7.49 3.04 10.88
C LYS A 73 -7.66 4.34 11.68
N ASP A 74 -7.10 4.37 12.88
CA ASP A 74 -7.16 5.53 13.80
C ASP A 74 -5.93 6.43 13.70
N SER A 75 -5.01 6.14 12.76
CA SER A 75 -3.82 6.93 12.53
C SER A 75 -4.02 7.87 11.34
N PHE A 76 -3.82 9.16 11.58
CA PHE A 76 -3.65 10.15 10.51
C PHE A 76 -2.27 10.05 9.83
N LYS A 77 -1.31 9.38 10.48
CA LYS A 77 0.03 9.12 9.94
C LYS A 77 0.01 7.83 9.13
N GLY A 78 0.73 7.83 8.01
CA GLY A 78 0.89 6.67 7.15
C GLY A 78 2.06 6.85 6.19
N VAL A 79 2.35 5.78 5.45
CA VAL A 79 3.42 5.75 4.45
C VAL A 79 2.78 5.82 3.07
N PHE A 80 3.23 6.78 2.26
CA PHE A 80 2.90 6.83 0.84
C PHE A 80 3.89 5.96 0.07
N ILE A 81 3.36 5.11 -0.80
CA ILE A 81 4.12 4.18 -1.62
C ILE A 81 3.76 4.48 -3.07
N GLU A 82 4.73 4.95 -3.84
CA GLU A 82 4.49 5.50 -5.17
C GLU A 82 4.81 4.50 -6.28
N ASN A 83 5.59 3.45 -5.97
CA ASN A 83 5.99 2.43 -6.92
C ASN A 83 6.05 1.04 -6.28
N PHE A 84 6.09 0.03 -7.15
CA PHE A 84 6.08 -1.37 -6.74
C PHE A 84 7.34 -1.78 -5.96
N ASN A 85 8.51 -1.23 -6.30
CA ASN A 85 9.76 -1.59 -5.61
C ASN A 85 9.72 -1.16 -4.14
N GLU A 86 9.24 0.04 -3.84
CA GLU A 86 9.01 0.50 -2.47
C GLU A 86 8.05 -0.43 -1.71
N LEU A 87 6.97 -0.88 -2.36
CA LEU A 87 6.04 -1.84 -1.75
C LEU A 87 6.73 -3.17 -1.45
N ASP A 88 7.45 -3.73 -2.42
CA ASP A 88 8.15 -5.01 -2.29
C ASP A 88 9.21 -4.94 -1.18
N ASP A 89 9.99 -3.86 -1.12
CA ASP A 89 10.98 -3.62 -0.07
C ASP A 89 10.34 -3.55 1.32
N ILE A 90 9.21 -2.84 1.47
CA ILE A 90 8.47 -2.78 2.73
C ILE A 90 7.95 -4.16 3.14
N VAL A 91 7.36 -4.90 2.21
CA VAL A 91 6.85 -6.26 2.49
C VAL A 91 7.98 -7.20 2.90
N ARG A 92 9.11 -7.17 2.21
CA ARG A 92 10.31 -7.96 2.56
C ARG A 92 10.85 -7.58 3.94
N ALA A 93 10.94 -6.29 4.23
CA ALA A 93 11.40 -5.82 5.53
C ALA A 93 10.45 -6.29 6.66
N LEU A 94 9.14 -6.13 6.48
CA LEU A 94 8.15 -6.51 7.49
C LEU A 94 8.06 -8.03 7.69
N THR A 95 8.31 -8.83 6.66
CA THR A 95 8.33 -10.30 6.75
C THR A 95 9.63 -10.86 7.33
N THR A 96 10.65 -10.02 7.54
CA THR A 96 11.93 -10.44 8.10
C THR A 96 11.76 -10.87 9.57
N LYS A 97 12.36 -12.02 9.92
CA LYS A 97 12.27 -12.62 11.25
C LYS A 97 12.65 -11.67 12.38
N SER A 98 13.72 -10.89 12.21
CA SER A 98 14.18 -9.93 13.23
C SER A 98 13.12 -8.86 13.54
N VAL A 99 12.44 -8.33 12.52
CA VAL A 99 11.36 -7.34 12.70
C VAL A 99 10.17 -7.96 13.44
N GLN A 100 9.81 -9.19 13.08
CA GLN A 100 8.72 -9.93 13.73
C GLN A 100 9.03 -10.25 15.20
N GLU A 101 10.26 -10.64 15.52
CA GLU A 101 10.70 -10.90 16.89
C GLU A 101 10.72 -9.64 17.75
N VAL A 102 11.25 -8.53 17.21
CA VAL A 102 11.21 -7.23 17.88
C VAL A 102 9.78 -6.78 18.13
N ALA A 103 8.88 -6.92 17.15
CA ALA A 103 7.47 -6.56 17.31
C ALA A 103 6.79 -7.37 18.44
N LYS A 104 7.06 -8.67 18.53
CA LYS A 104 6.56 -9.52 19.62
C LYS A 104 7.10 -9.10 20.98
N ALA A 105 8.40 -8.82 21.08
CA ALA A 105 9.03 -8.38 22.31
C ALA A 105 8.47 -7.02 22.79
N LEU A 106 8.14 -6.11 21.87
CA LEU A 106 7.49 -4.83 22.20
C LEU A 106 6.10 -5.04 22.81
N ASP A 107 5.31 -5.98 22.27
CA ASP A 107 3.99 -6.33 22.81
C ASP A 107 4.11 -6.88 24.24
N GLU A 108 5.03 -7.82 24.48
CA GLU A 108 5.31 -8.35 25.82
C GLU A 108 5.73 -7.27 26.82
N LEU A 109 6.61 -6.35 26.41
CA LEU A 109 7.07 -5.25 27.25
C LEU A 109 5.91 -4.29 27.61
N SER A 110 5.04 -4.00 26.63
CA SER A 110 3.90 -3.12 26.84
C SER A 110 2.93 -3.70 27.88
N ARG A 111 2.64 -5.00 27.80
CA ARG A 111 1.76 -5.71 28.73
C ARG A 111 2.31 -5.74 30.15
N LYS A 112 3.62 -5.97 30.32
CA LYS A 112 4.27 -5.95 31.63
C LYS A 112 4.14 -4.59 32.32
N ARG A 113 4.35 -3.50 31.58
CA ARG A 113 4.21 -2.14 32.13
C ARG A 113 2.78 -1.85 32.60
N VAL A 114 1.76 -2.25 31.85
CA VAL A 114 0.35 -2.03 32.26
C VAL A 114 0.04 -2.68 33.62
N ILE A 115 0.63 -3.84 33.91
CA ILE A 115 0.44 -4.54 35.19
C ILE A 115 1.15 -3.81 36.34
N GLU A 116 2.36 -3.26 36.10
CA GLU A 116 3.12 -2.52 37.12
C GLU A 116 2.47 -1.20 37.55
N TYR A 117 1.70 -0.54 36.68
CA TYR A 117 0.99 0.71 37.01
C TYR A 117 -0.45 0.49 37.50
N GLY A 118 -0.92 -0.76 37.58
CA GLY A 118 -2.27 -1.13 38.01
C GLY A 118 -2.41 -1.50 39.48
N LEU A 119 -1.40 -1.22 40.32
CA LEU A 119 -1.38 -1.52 41.76
C LEU A 119 -1.35 -0.23 42.61
#